data_AF-A0A7G7G7D8-F1
#
_entry.id   AF-A0A7G7G7D8-F1
#
_cell.length_a   1.000
_cell.length_b   1.000
_cell.length_c   1.000
_cell.angle_alpha   90.00
_cell.angle_beta   90.00
_cell.angle_gamma   90.00
#
_symmetry.space_group_name_H-M   'P 1'
#
loop_
_entity.id
_entity.type
_entity.pdbx_description
1 polymer ?
#
loop_
_entity_poly.entity_id
_entity_poly.type
_entity_poly.pdbx_seq_one_letter_code
_entity_poly.pdbx_strand_id
1 'polypeptide(L)'
;MTPNDLLTVGDLNTLKTEIRGMLDELKPSLANAKDRYLNIQEIVEFTGHSDKTVRRWIKEGKKDRFGKVFKLEAEEFSPSNYRVLRSTLIAFGKIKGCIPAGPEGSSK
;
A
#
# COMPACT_ATOMS: atom_id res chain seq x y z
N MET A 1 -26.57 -38.70 15.23
CA MET A 1 -25.21 -38.94 14.73
C MET A 1 -24.67 -40.16 15.43
N THR A 2 -24.35 -41.21 14.66
CA THR A 2 -23.80 -42.45 15.21
C THR A 2 -22.28 -42.46 15.03
N PRO A 3 -21.52 -43.28 15.79
CA PRO A 3 -20.05 -43.36 15.68
C PRO A 3 -19.52 -43.76 14.29
N ASN A 4 -20.39 -44.15 13.36
CA ASN A 4 -20.08 -44.57 11.99
C ASN A 4 -20.30 -43.48 10.93
N ASP A 5 -20.58 -42.23 11.30
CA ASP A 5 -20.52 -41.09 10.37
C ASP A 5 -19.04 -40.72 10.09
N LEU A 6 -18.23 -41.73 9.73
CA LEU A 6 -16.84 -41.58 9.33
C LEU A 6 -16.84 -40.82 8.00
N LEU A 7 -16.37 -39.57 8.03
CA LEU A 7 -16.09 -38.77 6.85
C LEU A 7 -15.39 -39.63 5.81
N THR A 8 -16.05 -39.87 4.68
CA THR A 8 -15.47 -40.66 3.62
C THR A 8 -14.46 -39.81 2.86
N VAL A 9 -13.56 -40.45 2.12
CA VAL A 9 -12.67 -39.75 1.18
C VAL A 9 -13.48 -38.94 0.17
N GLY A 10 -14.71 -39.37 -0.16
CA GLY A 10 -15.66 -38.62 -0.97
C GLY A 10 -16.07 -37.31 -0.32
N ASP A 11 -16.48 -37.34 0.95
CA ASP A 11 -16.90 -36.15 1.71
C ASP A 11 -15.76 -35.12 1.86
N LEU A 12 -14.54 -35.60 2.09
CA LEU A 12 -13.35 -34.75 2.14
C LEU A 12 -13.03 -34.10 0.79
N ASN A 13 -13.23 -34.83 -0.31
CA ASN A 13 -13.03 -34.27 -1.65
C ASN A 13 -14.10 -33.26 -2.03
N THR A 14 -15.35 -33.49 -1.62
CA THR A 14 -16.45 -32.54 -1.78
C THR A 14 -16.15 -31.25 -1.01
N LEU A 15 -15.81 -31.34 0.27
CA LEU A 15 -15.45 -30.18 1.09
C LEU A 15 -14.24 -29.41 0.52
N LYS A 16 -13.22 -30.13 0.05
CA LYS A 16 -12.04 -29.51 -0.59
C LYS A 16 -12.40 -28.75 -1.86
N THR A 17 -13.37 -29.26 -2.62
CA THR A 17 -13.83 -28.63 -3.86
C THR A 17 -14.65 -27.39 -3.55
N GLU A 18 -15.53 -27.45 -2.55
CA GLU A 18 -16.30 -26.29 -2.07
C GLU A 18 -15.38 -25.19 -1.54
N ILE A 19 -14.41 -25.52 -0.69
CA ILE A 19 -13.44 -24.54 -0.17
C ILE A 19 -12.65 -23.89 -1.31
N ARG A 20 -12.26 -24.67 -2.33
CA ARG A 20 -11.58 -24.12 -3.51
C ARG A 20 -12.48 -23.18 -4.32
N GLY A 21 -13.75 -23.55 -4.50
CA GLY A 21 -14.74 -22.70 -5.17
C GLY A 21 -14.91 -21.36 -4.45
N MET A 22 -15.08 -21.38 -3.13
CA MET A 22 -15.18 -20.16 -2.31
C MET A 22 -13.91 -19.31 -2.41
N LEU A 23 -12.72 -19.92 -2.42
CA LEU A 23 -11.46 -19.20 -2.57
C LEU A 23 -11.32 -18.57 -3.97
N ASP A 24 -11.76 -19.27 -5.01
CA ASP A 24 -11.75 -18.76 -6.38
C ASP A 24 -12.73 -17.61 -6.59
N GLU A 25 -13.88 -17.63 -5.93
CA GLU A 25 -14.85 -16.52 -5.91
C GLU A 25 -14.31 -15.26 -5.20
N LEU A 26 -13.38 -15.43 -4.26
CA LEU A 26 -12.73 -14.32 -3.56
C LEU A 26 -11.55 -13.70 -4.33
N LYS A 27 -10.98 -14.41 -5.31
CA LYS A 27 -9.84 -13.92 -6.12
C LYS A 27 -10.11 -12.60 -6.86
N PRO A 28 -11.28 -12.35 -7.48
CA PRO A 28 -11.58 -11.08 -8.14
C PRO A 28 -11.58 -9.90 -7.16
N SER A 29 -12.11 -10.10 -5.95
CA SER A 29 -12.10 -9.10 -4.88
C SER A 29 -10.68 -8.83 -4.37
N LEU A 30 -9.83 -9.85 -4.29
CA LEU A 30 -8.40 -9.70 -3.99
C LEU A 30 -7.60 -9.02 -5.11
N ALA A 31 -7.99 -9.19 -6.38
CA ALA A 31 -7.35 -8.49 -7.50
C ALA A 31 -7.63 -6.98 -7.48
N ASN A 32 -8.79 -6.57 -6.96
CA ASN A 32 -9.11 -5.17 -6.63
C ASN A 32 -8.47 -4.69 -5.31
N ALA A 33 -8.05 -5.60 -4.43
CA ALA A 33 -7.28 -5.30 -3.22
C ALA A 33 -5.79 -4.94 -3.49
N LYS A 34 -5.42 -4.64 -4.74
CA LYS A 34 -4.10 -4.08 -5.07
C LYS A 34 -3.86 -2.71 -4.44
N ASP A 35 -4.92 -2.04 -4.00
CA ASP A 35 -4.78 -0.88 -3.15
C ASP A 35 -4.66 -1.33 -1.70
N ARG A 36 -3.41 -1.32 -1.22
CA ARG A 36 -3.06 -1.68 0.14
C ARG A 36 -2.28 -0.53 0.78
N TYR A 37 -2.30 -0.50 2.10
CA TYR A 37 -1.41 0.36 2.86
C TYR A 37 0.03 -0.11 2.70
N LEU A 38 0.90 0.82 2.33
CA LEU A 38 2.34 0.65 2.29
C LEU A 38 2.96 1.32 3.52
N ASN A 39 3.92 0.64 4.13
CA ASN A 39 4.77 1.25 5.15
C ASN A 39 5.85 2.14 4.49
N ILE A 40 6.57 2.94 5.30
CA ILE A 40 7.58 3.87 4.77
C ILE A 40 8.69 3.14 3.99
N GLN A 41 9.15 1.97 4.42
CA GLN A 41 10.19 1.21 3.69
C GLN A 41 9.68 0.75 2.31
N GLU A 42 8.46 0.24 2.25
CA GLU A 42 7.83 -0.15 0.97
C GLU A 42 7.65 1.06 0.04
N ILE A 43 7.34 2.25 0.58
CA ILE A 43 7.24 3.49 -0.19
C ILE A 43 8.60 3.92 -0.73
N VAL A 44 9.66 3.79 0.09
CA VAL A 44 11.05 4.07 -0.31
C VAL A 44 11.46 3.16 -1.46
N GLU A 45 11.20 1.85 -1.35
CA GLU A 45 11.48 0.88 -2.42
C GLU A 45 10.66 1.16 -3.68
N PHE A 46 9.38 1.50 -3.52
CA PHE A 46 8.48 1.76 -4.64
C PHE A 46 8.81 3.06 -5.40
N THR A 47 9.27 4.09 -4.69
CA THR A 47 9.47 5.42 -5.26
C THR A 47 10.94 5.76 -5.53
N GLY A 48 11.89 5.03 -4.94
CA GLY A 48 13.32 5.29 -5.01
C GLY A 48 13.78 6.51 -4.20
N HIS A 49 12.91 7.13 -3.41
CA HIS A 49 13.25 8.28 -2.57
C HIS A 49 13.63 7.86 -1.15
N SER A 50 14.46 8.66 -0.48
CA SER A 50 14.89 8.38 0.91
C SER A 50 13.73 8.45 1.92
N ASP A 51 13.84 7.67 3.02
CA ASP A 51 12.89 7.68 4.15
C ASP A 51 12.63 9.12 4.65
N LYS A 52 13.68 9.93 4.80
CA LYS A 52 13.57 11.35 5.19
C LYS A 52 12.68 12.16 4.24
N THR A 53 12.80 11.91 2.94
CA THR A 53 11.99 12.60 1.93
C THR A 53 10.52 12.20 2.02
N VAL A 54 10.25 10.89 2.20
CA VAL A 54 8.88 10.38 2.36
C VAL A 54 8.24 10.94 3.63
N ARG A 55 8.95 10.93 4.77
CA ARG A 55 8.46 11.53 6.02
C ARG A 55 8.21 13.04 5.89
N ARG A 56 9.07 13.74 5.16
CA ARG A 56 8.87 15.17 4.87
C ARG A 56 7.61 15.38 4.03
N TRP A 57 7.33 14.54 3.03
CA TRP A 57 6.10 14.66 2.25
C TRP A 57 4.83 14.47 3.10
N ILE A 58 4.89 13.62 4.13
CA ILE A 58 3.77 13.41 5.04
C ILE A 58 3.59 14.65 5.95
N LYS A 59 4.66 15.15 6.55
CA LYS A 59 4.60 16.24 7.55
C LYS A 59 4.42 17.62 6.91
N GLU A 60 5.26 17.93 5.93
CA GLU A 60 5.42 19.25 5.33
C GLU A 60 4.81 19.31 3.92
N GLY A 61 4.83 18.20 3.20
CA GLY A 61 4.40 18.13 1.80
C GLY A 61 5.51 18.42 0.81
N LYS A 62 5.15 18.42 -0.47
CA LYS A 62 6.00 18.84 -1.58
C LYS A 62 5.38 20.02 -2.30
N LYS A 63 6.22 20.89 -2.84
CA LYS A 63 5.77 22.01 -3.66
C LYS A 63 5.58 21.55 -5.11
N ASP A 64 4.52 22.03 -5.72
CA ASP A 64 4.30 21.98 -7.16
C ASP A 64 5.04 23.14 -7.87
N ARG A 65 5.09 23.15 -9.21
CA ARG A 65 5.70 24.23 -10.02
C ARG A 65 5.13 25.60 -9.73
N PHE A 66 3.87 25.65 -9.31
CA PHE A 66 3.17 26.88 -8.94
C PHE A 66 3.36 27.27 -7.47
N GLY A 67 4.27 26.60 -6.74
CA GLY A 67 4.56 26.88 -5.33
C GLY A 67 3.52 26.35 -4.33
N LYS A 68 2.42 25.74 -4.81
CA LYS A 68 1.40 25.12 -3.95
C LYS A 68 1.96 23.88 -3.26
N VAL A 69 1.74 23.79 -1.95
CA VAL A 69 2.18 22.66 -1.13
C VAL A 69 1.10 21.57 -1.14
N PHE A 70 1.50 20.34 -1.43
CA PHE A 70 0.66 19.15 -1.36
C PHE A 70 1.28 18.15 -0.39
N LYS A 71 0.51 17.71 0.61
CA LYS A 71 0.95 16.70 1.57
C LYS A 71 0.60 15.30 1.08
N LEU A 72 1.45 14.35 1.43
CA LEU A 72 1.13 12.93 1.26
C LEU A 72 0.21 12.53 2.40
N GLU A 73 -1.04 12.20 2.08
CA GLU A 73 -1.98 11.70 3.07
C GLU A 73 -1.50 10.33 3.58
N ALA A 74 -1.35 10.24 4.90
CA ALA A 74 -0.88 9.04 5.58
C ALA A 74 -1.69 8.86 6.86
N GLU A 75 -1.91 7.60 7.22
CA GLU A 75 -2.52 7.22 8.48
C GLU A 75 -1.44 6.80 9.46
N GLU A 76 -1.56 7.27 10.71
CA GLU A 76 -0.64 6.92 11.78
C GLU A 76 -1.21 5.74 12.58
N PHE A 77 -0.64 4.55 12.39
CA PHE A 77 -1.10 3.32 13.05
C PHE A 77 -0.46 3.14 14.45
N SER A 78 0.72 3.74 14.65
CA SER A 78 1.40 3.86 15.95
C SER A 78 2.31 5.10 15.89
N PRO A 79 2.80 5.61 17.03
CA PRO A 79 3.65 6.81 17.03
C PRO A 79 4.80 6.70 16.02
N SER A 80 4.88 7.66 15.09
CA SER A 80 5.87 7.72 13.98
C SER A 80 5.82 6.59 12.95
N ASN A 81 4.77 5.74 12.97
CA ASN A 81 4.53 4.66 12.04
C ASN A 81 3.40 5.02 11.09
N TYR A 82 3.77 5.71 10.02
CA TYR A 82 2.85 6.15 8.99
C TYR A 82 2.68 5.08 7.91
N ARG A 83 1.45 4.92 7.45
CA ARG A 83 1.07 4.08 6.33
C ARG A 83 0.30 4.86 5.30
N VAL A 84 0.52 4.55 4.03
CA VAL A 84 -0.07 5.28 2.91
C VAL A 84 -0.72 4.30 1.95
N LEU A 85 -1.96 4.56 1.54
CA LEU A 85 -2.60 3.79 0.48
C LEU A 85 -1.81 3.92 -0.82
N ARG A 86 -1.57 2.78 -1.48
CA ARG A 86 -0.81 2.75 -2.73
C ARG A 86 -1.42 3.65 -3.81
N SER A 87 -2.74 3.73 -3.91
CA SER A 87 -3.45 4.62 -4.83
C SER A 87 -3.16 6.09 -4.55
N THR A 88 -3.20 6.51 -3.29
CA THR A 88 -2.86 7.86 -2.82
C THR A 88 -1.42 8.22 -3.16
N LEU A 89 -0.49 7.29 -2.95
CA LEU A 89 0.92 7.49 -3.32
C LEU A 89 1.10 7.69 -4.83
N ILE A 90 0.40 6.89 -5.66
CA ILE A 90 0.43 7.03 -7.12
C ILE A 90 -0.17 8.37 -7.55
N ALA A 91 -1.30 8.78 -6.97
CA ALA A 91 -1.92 10.08 -7.23
C ALA A 91 -0.98 11.23 -6.85
N PHE A 92 -0.32 11.12 -5.70
CA PHE A 92 0.69 12.07 -5.24
C PHE A 92 1.89 12.15 -6.20
N GLY A 93 2.34 11.02 -6.74
CA GLY A 93 3.40 10.97 -7.76
C GLY A 93 3.04 11.67 -9.08
N LYS A 94 1.75 11.67 -9.46
CA LYS A 94 1.25 12.32 -10.69
C LYS A 94 1.16 13.85 -10.60
N ILE A 95 1.38 14.45 -9.43
CA ILE A 95 1.43 15.91 -9.26
C ILE A 95 2.57 16.44 -10.14
N LYS A 96 2.21 17.04 -11.29
CA LYS A 96 3.13 17.40 -12.37
C LYS A 96 4.13 18.46 -11.92
N GLY A 97 5.41 18.08 -11.86
CA GLY A 97 6.49 19.05 -11.98
C GLY A 97 7.17 19.46 -10.67
N CYS A 98 7.27 18.54 -9.72
CA CYS A 98 8.17 18.72 -8.58
C CYS A 98 9.55 19.17 -9.08
N ILE A 99 9.96 20.38 -8.68
CA ILE A 99 11.32 20.85 -8.87
C ILE A 99 12.18 19.86 -8.09
N PRO A 100 13.09 19.10 -8.72
CA PRO A 100 14.04 18.31 -7.96
C PRO A 100 14.76 19.31 -7.05
N ALA A 101 14.75 19.05 -5.75
CA ALA A 101 15.56 19.82 -4.83
C ALA A 101 17.01 19.65 -5.32
N GLY A 102 17.52 20.66 -6.04
CA GLY A 102 18.90 20.70 -6.47
C GLY A 102 19.79 20.59 -5.25
N PRO A 103 21.02 20.07 -5.41
CA PRO A 103 21.96 20.01 -4.30
C PRO A 103 22.09 21.42 -3.74
N GLU A 104 21.87 21.57 -2.43
CA GLU A 104 22.11 22.84 -1.75
C GLU A 104 23.59 23.18 -1.92
N GLY A 105 23.85 24.01 -2.95
CA GLY A 105 25.16 24.54 -3.25
C GLY A 105 25.60 25.36 -2.05
N SER A 106 26.67 24.87 -1.43
CA SER A 106 27.44 25.63 -0.45
C SER A 106 27.92 26.93 -1.11
N SER A 107 27.44 28.07 -0.62
CA SER A 107 28.16 29.33 -0.79
C SER A 107 28.65 29.77 0.58
N LYS A 108 29.97 29.62 0.77
CA LYS A 108 30.76 30.42 1.70
C LYS A 108 30.84 31.85 1.20
#